data_AF-A0A843EWZ5-F1
#
_entry.id   AF-A0A843EWZ5-F1
#
_cell.length_a   1.000
_cell.length_b   1.000
_cell.length_c   1.000
_cell.angle_alpha   90.00
_cell.angle_beta   90.00
_cell.angle_gamma   90.00
#
_symmetry.space_group_name_H-M   'P 1'
#
loop_
_entity.id
_entity.type
_entity.pdbx_description
1 polymer ?
#
loop_
_entity_poly.entity_id
_entity_poly.type
_entity_poly.pdbx_seq_one_letter_code
_entity_poly.pdbx_strand_id
1 'polypeptide(L)'
;LYQYRIHSADIPEPEFKDYQFTCWTKFGVPDAVGYSFNNYKVPEGEWGTIVTPDDCRYTFLWGTDFKATNGTIFTDEQIQWFIDAATREMERQLNITIRKRRIKCEDSIETHHFEKKTDYDDEETPYDFSYRKIQRYGMIQTKQRPILNITRCAMLNKSGIEFVPREVDLMPSIVPDKKNGVIKFFKRPWKPSDTWTGICDSISRYGAETWNTHLFYSIDYDAGFETSDDVPSDLRHMIGKMAAISLLNVIGDGLMSGFSSSSLSMDGVSESFSSTQSATSAYFGARIAVYQKEVQEYVDKNKYKFGFFRVGAL
;
A
#
# COMPACT_ATOMS: atom_id res chain seq x y z
N LEU A 1 -10.53 18.52 -18.98
CA LEU A 1 -9.06 18.54 -19.17
C LEU A 1 -8.73 19.61 -20.18
N TYR A 2 -8.07 20.70 -19.78
CA TYR A 2 -7.64 21.74 -20.71
C TYR A 2 -6.33 21.28 -21.38
N GLN A 3 -6.35 21.15 -22.71
CA GLN A 3 -5.17 20.87 -23.52
C GLN A 3 -4.62 22.21 -24.00
N TYR A 4 -3.36 22.52 -23.67
CA TYR A 4 -2.69 23.73 -24.15
C TYR A 4 -1.93 23.45 -25.45
N ARG A 5 -2.00 24.40 -26.39
CA ARG A 5 -1.33 24.35 -27.70
C ARG A 5 -0.05 25.17 -27.61
N ILE A 6 1.09 24.60 -28.01
CA ILE A 6 2.38 25.29 -28.03
C ILE A 6 2.92 25.23 -29.46
N HIS A 7 3.40 26.35 -29.98
CA HIS A 7 4.11 26.45 -31.25
C HIS A 7 5.37 27.31 -31.09
N SER A 8 6.38 27.12 -31.94
CA SER A 8 7.58 27.98 -31.96
C SER A 8 7.21 29.39 -32.43
N ALA A 9 7.77 30.42 -31.79
CA ALA A 9 7.51 31.82 -32.11
C ALA A 9 7.98 32.23 -33.52
N ASP A 10 8.82 31.41 -34.16
CA ASP A 10 9.41 31.69 -35.47
C ASP A 10 8.49 31.34 -36.66
N ILE A 11 7.29 30.79 -36.40
CA ILE A 11 6.33 30.39 -37.44
C ILE A 11 5.11 31.34 -37.38
N PRO A 12 4.92 32.22 -38.39
CA PRO A 12 3.92 33.27 -38.35
C PRO A 12 2.47 32.76 -38.54
N GLU A 13 2.27 31.61 -39.19
CA GLU A 13 0.95 30.98 -39.38
C GLU A 13 1.05 29.44 -39.25
N PRO A 14 0.95 28.88 -38.02
CA PRO A 14 1.07 27.44 -37.80
C PRO A 14 -0.18 26.67 -38.29
N GLU A 15 0.03 25.66 -39.14
CA GLU A 15 -1.01 24.70 -39.54
C GLU A 15 -1.23 23.65 -38.43
N PHE A 16 -2.34 22.91 -38.48
CA PHE A 16 -2.69 21.92 -37.45
C PHE A 16 -1.58 20.88 -37.19
N LYS A 17 -0.79 20.56 -38.22
CA LYS A 17 0.35 19.61 -38.16
C LYS A 17 1.55 20.15 -37.38
N ASP A 18 1.63 21.46 -37.19
CA ASP A 18 2.76 22.14 -36.54
C ASP A 18 2.57 22.24 -35.01
N TYR A 19 1.42 21.79 -34.49
CA TYR A 19 1.13 21.71 -33.07
C TYR A 19 1.59 20.37 -32.50
N GLN A 20 2.44 20.42 -31.47
CA GLN A 20 2.72 19.26 -30.64
C GLN A 20 1.74 19.21 -29.46
N PHE A 21 1.04 18.10 -29.31
CA PHE A 21 0.12 17.87 -28.21
C PHE A 21 0.88 17.22 -27.06
N THR A 22 1.30 18.02 -26.09
CA THR A 22 1.88 17.52 -24.84
C THR A 22 0.88 17.75 -23.72
N CYS A 23 0.39 16.69 -23.08
CA CYS A 23 -0.51 16.78 -21.92
C CYS A 23 0.19 17.26 -20.63
N TRP A 24 1.51 17.46 -20.66
CA TRP A 24 2.29 17.89 -19.51
C TRP A 24 3.37 18.87 -19.95
N THR A 25 3.12 20.17 -19.78
CA THR A 25 4.17 21.18 -19.81
C THR A 25 4.74 21.29 -18.41
N LYS A 26 5.99 20.88 -18.19
CA LYS A 26 6.72 21.21 -16.95
C LYS A 26 6.96 22.72 -16.95
N PHE A 27 6.12 23.48 -16.25
CA PHE A 27 6.34 24.90 -16.03
C PHE A 27 7.16 25.08 -14.74
N GLY A 28 8.43 25.45 -14.89
CA GLY A 28 9.34 25.69 -13.78
C GLY A 28 10.07 24.43 -13.30
N VAL A 29 11.40 24.52 -13.33
CA VAL A 29 12.42 23.52 -12.95
C VAL A 29 12.65 22.41 -14.00
N PRO A 30 13.77 22.47 -14.77
CA PRO A 30 14.15 21.43 -15.73
C PRO A 30 14.67 20.13 -15.09
N ASP A 31 14.73 20.07 -13.76
CA ASP A 31 15.31 18.96 -13.01
C ASP A 31 14.30 17.85 -12.74
N ALA A 32 14.80 16.61 -12.58
CA ALA A 32 13.99 15.47 -12.19
C ALA A 32 13.40 15.70 -10.78
N VAL A 33 12.10 15.40 -10.60
CA VAL A 33 11.43 15.55 -9.30
C VAL A 33 11.32 14.21 -8.61
N GLY A 34 11.66 14.12 -7.34
CA GLY A 34 11.60 12.87 -6.61
C GLY A 34 12.27 12.88 -5.25
N TYR A 35 12.01 11.82 -4.48
CA TYR A 35 12.65 11.62 -3.18
C TYR A 35 14.15 11.34 -3.31
N SER A 36 14.57 10.73 -4.43
CA SER A 36 15.99 10.48 -4.69
C SER A 36 16.77 11.79 -4.92
N PHE A 37 16.08 12.85 -5.34
CA PHE A 37 16.63 14.17 -5.61
C PHE A 37 16.43 15.15 -4.44
N ASN A 38 15.82 14.71 -3.34
CA ASN A 38 15.47 15.53 -2.17
C ASN A 38 14.68 16.80 -2.50
N ASN A 39 13.88 16.80 -3.58
CA ASN A 39 13.11 17.96 -4.04
C ASN A 39 11.59 17.70 -4.10
N TYR A 40 11.14 16.48 -3.81
CA TYR A 40 9.73 16.16 -3.68
C TYR A 40 9.28 16.32 -2.22
N LYS A 41 8.10 16.93 -2.03
CA LYS A 41 7.39 17.02 -0.76
C LYS A 41 5.90 16.86 -1.03
N VAL A 42 5.18 16.21 -0.12
CA VAL A 42 3.74 16.02 -0.27
C VAL A 42 3.00 17.37 -0.29
N PRO A 43 2.08 17.61 -1.26
CA PRO A 43 1.18 18.76 -1.24
C PRO A 43 0.26 18.75 -0.01
N GLU A 44 -0.02 19.91 0.57
CA GLU A 44 -0.89 19.98 1.76
C GLU A 44 -2.29 19.41 1.48
N GLY A 45 -2.75 18.50 2.36
CA GLY A 45 -4.07 17.87 2.26
C GLY A 45 -4.15 16.61 1.40
N GLU A 46 -3.08 16.26 0.68
CA GLU A 46 -2.99 15.02 -0.08
C GLU A 46 -2.11 13.98 0.63
N TRP A 47 -2.28 12.70 0.30
CA TRP A 47 -1.37 11.66 0.81
C TRP A 47 -0.02 11.68 0.08
N GLY A 48 0.01 12.13 -1.17
CA GLY A 48 1.21 12.20 -2.02
C GLY A 48 1.46 10.93 -2.86
N THR A 49 2.56 10.94 -3.62
CA THR A 49 3.06 9.75 -4.34
C THR A 49 4.19 9.13 -3.55
N ILE A 50 4.20 7.80 -3.44
CA ILE A 50 5.23 7.08 -2.67
C ILE A 50 6.58 7.12 -3.36
N VAL A 51 6.56 6.95 -4.68
CA VAL A 51 7.69 7.08 -5.60
C VAL A 51 7.15 7.88 -6.77
N THR A 52 7.91 8.87 -7.23
CA THR A 52 7.52 9.67 -8.39
C THR A 52 7.85 8.92 -9.68
N PRO A 53 7.12 9.15 -10.79
CA PRO A 53 7.51 8.61 -12.09
C PRO A 53 8.94 8.98 -12.50
N ASP A 54 9.38 10.19 -12.15
CA ASP A 54 10.73 10.69 -12.39
C ASP A 54 11.79 9.94 -11.54
N ASP A 55 11.54 9.64 -10.25
CA ASP A 55 12.40 8.75 -9.45
C ASP A 55 12.57 7.39 -10.14
N CYS A 56 11.48 6.81 -10.63
CA CYS A 56 11.52 5.54 -11.36
C CYS A 56 12.41 5.64 -12.60
N ARG A 57 12.23 6.67 -13.44
CA ARG A 57 12.99 6.86 -14.68
C ARG A 57 14.48 7.13 -14.44
N TYR A 58 14.81 8.08 -13.58
CA TYR A 58 16.16 8.61 -13.47
C TYR A 58 17.02 7.89 -12.42
N THR A 59 16.41 7.18 -11.46
CA THR A 59 17.14 6.44 -10.42
C THR A 59 17.16 4.94 -10.70
N PHE A 60 15.98 4.31 -10.77
CA PHE A 60 15.88 2.85 -10.85
C PHE A 60 16.05 2.31 -12.28
N LEU A 61 15.64 3.11 -13.26
CA LEU A 61 15.62 2.74 -14.67
C LEU A 61 16.67 3.54 -15.47
N TRP A 62 17.71 4.00 -14.78
CA TRP A 62 18.74 4.79 -15.41
C TRP A 62 19.44 4.02 -16.54
N GLY A 63 19.60 4.70 -17.68
CA GLY A 63 20.23 4.17 -18.88
C GLY A 63 19.30 3.41 -19.84
N THR A 64 17.99 3.38 -19.60
CA THR A 64 17.02 2.73 -20.51
C THR A 64 16.19 3.76 -21.26
N ASP A 65 16.14 3.68 -22.60
CA ASP A 65 15.26 4.53 -23.40
C ASP A 65 13.83 3.94 -23.36
N PHE A 66 12.89 4.66 -22.75
CA PHE A 66 11.49 4.26 -22.53
C PHE A 66 10.62 4.38 -23.79
N LYS A 67 11.20 4.06 -24.95
CA LYS A 67 10.55 4.16 -26.25
C LYS A 67 10.22 2.78 -26.78
N ALA A 68 8.97 2.59 -27.14
CA ALA A 68 8.57 1.44 -27.94
C ALA A 68 9.12 1.55 -29.37
N THR A 69 9.11 0.45 -30.11
CA THR A 69 9.61 0.35 -31.50
C THR A 69 8.93 1.34 -32.47
N ASN A 70 7.71 1.75 -32.15
CA ASN A 70 6.93 2.77 -32.88
C ASN A 70 7.29 4.22 -32.48
N GLY A 71 8.26 4.43 -31.58
CA GLY A 71 8.66 5.74 -31.08
C GLY A 71 7.79 6.30 -29.94
N THR A 72 6.75 5.61 -29.49
CA THR A 72 5.93 6.09 -28.37
C THR A 72 6.66 5.92 -27.05
N ILE A 73 6.66 6.97 -26.23
CA ILE A 73 7.31 6.98 -24.91
C ILE A 73 6.31 6.51 -23.85
N PHE A 74 6.77 5.72 -22.88
CA PHE A 74 5.97 5.40 -21.68
C PHE A 74 5.52 6.67 -20.97
N THR A 75 4.22 6.84 -20.76
CA THR A 75 3.69 8.04 -20.10
C THR A 75 3.84 7.97 -18.58
N ASP A 76 3.75 9.13 -17.91
CA ASP A 76 3.88 9.21 -16.45
C ASP A 76 2.74 8.45 -15.75
N GLU A 77 1.54 8.43 -16.33
CA GLU A 77 0.38 7.70 -15.81
C GLU A 77 0.59 6.19 -15.88
N GLN A 78 1.21 5.69 -16.95
CA GLN A 78 1.54 4.28 -17.09
C GLN A 78 2.55 3.87 -16.01
N ILE A 79 3.59 4.67 -15.79
CA ILE A 79 4.59 4.42 -14.73
C ILE A 79 3.93 4.46 -13.35
N GLN A 80 3.04 5.43 -13.10
CA GLN A 80 2.29 5.51 -11.85
C GLN A 80 1.46 4.25 -11.59
N TRP A 81 0.85 3.64 -12.62
CA TRP A 81 0.13 2.38 -12.48
C TRP A 81 1.04 1.24 -11.98
N PHE A 82 2.27 1.14 -12.50
CA PHE A 82 3.24 0.13 -12.03
C PHE A 82 3.70 0.39 -10.60
N ILE A 83 3.88 1.66 -10.22
CA ILE A 83 4.20 2.05 -8.83
C ILE A 83 3.07 1.65 -7.89
N ASP A 84 1.81 1.89 -8.28
CA ASP A 84 0.63 1.53 -7.51
C ASP A 84 0.49 0.00 -7.38
N ALA A 85 0.78 -0.76 -8.45
CA ALA A 85 0.78 -2.22 -8.42
C ALA A 85 1.88 -2.76 -7.51
N ALA A 86 3.11 -2.23 -7.61
CA ALA A 86 4.24 -2.61 -6.76
C ALA A 86 3.98 -2.27 -5.28
N THR A 87 3.35 -1.14 -5.00
CA THR A 87 2.96 -0.76 -3.64
C THR A 87 2.01 -1.79 -3.03
N ARG A 88 0.96 -2.20 -3.77
CA ARG A 88 0.01 -3.23 -3.30
C ARG A 88 0.66 -4.59 -3.10
N GLU A 89 1.60 -4.96 -3.97
CA GLU A 89 2.31 -6.23 -3.83
C GLU A 89 3.24 -6.22 -2.60
N MET A 90 3.93 -5.11 -2.33
CA MET A 90 4.71 -4.93 -1.11
C MET A 90 3.83 -4.93 0.15
N GLU A 91 2.66 -4.29 0.12
CA GLU A 91 1.65 -4.35 1.19
C GLU A 91 1.29 -5.81 1.51
N ARG A 92 1.02 -6.61 0.47
CA ARG A 92 0.66 -8.03 0.59
C ARG A 92 1.80 -8.88 1.17
N GLN A 93 3.03 -8.68 0.69
CA GLN A 93 4.19 -9.48 1.12
C GLN A 93 4.59 -9.20 2.57
N LEU A 94 4.51 -7.95 3.01
CA LEU A 94 4.86 -7.53 4.38
C LEU A 94 3.67 -7.60 5.36
N ASN A 95 2.45 -7.80 4.86
CA ASN A 95 1.21 -7.73 5.61
C ASN A 95 1.05 -6.39 6.35
N ILE A 96 1.30 -5.31 5.61
CA ILE A 96 1.12 -3.93 6.07
C ILE A 96 0.29 -3.15 5.07
N THR A 97 -0.43 -2.16 5.56
CA THR A 97 -1.10 -1.11 4.82
C THR A 97 -0.14 0.07 4.74
N ILE A 98 0.15 0.55 3.54
CA ILE A 98 1.05 1.68 3.32
C ILE A 98 0.22 2.95 3.13
N ARG A 99 -0.76 2.92 2.21
CA ARG A 99 -1.67 4.05 2.00
C ARG A 99 -2.57 4.21 3.23
N LYS A 100 -2.88 5.46 3.58
CA LYS A 100 -3.89 5.76 4.60
C LYS A 100 -5.24 5.18 4.15
N ARG A 101 -5.86 4.37 5.00
CA ARG A 101 -7.19 3.80 4.79
C ARG A 101 -8.03 3.94 6.04
N ARG A 102 -9.24 4.46 5.88
CA ARG A 102 -10.25 4.53 6.93
C ARG A 102 -11.03 3.23 6.95
N ILE A 103 -10.89 2.47 8.03
CA ILE A 103 -11.51 1.14 8.16
C ILE A 103 -12.63 1.22 9.17
N LYS A 104 -13.81 0.76 8.74
CA LYS A 104 -15.00 0.68 9.59
C LYS A 104 -15.49 -0.75 9.68
N CYS A 105 -15.96 -1.13 10.86
CA CYS A 105 -16.58 -2.43 11.07
C CYS A 105 -17.99 -2.46 10.46
N GLU A 106 -18.39 -3.58 9.87
CA GLU A 106 -19.71 -3.79 9.25
C GLU A 106 -20.88 -3.35 10.15
N ASP A 107 -20.86 -3.72 11.43
CA ASP A 107 -21.88 -3.34 12.40
C ASP A 107 -21.95 -1.81 12.64
N SER A 108 -20.79 -1.13 12.58
CA SER A 108 -20.72 0.33 12.69
C SER A 108 -21.32 0.99 11.44
N ILE A 109 -21.09 0.41 10.26
CA ILE A 109 -21.66 0.89 9.00
C ILE A 109 -23.19 0.77 9.03
N GLU A 110 -23.74 -0.35 9.49
CA GLU A 110 -25.19 -0.54 9.61
C GLU A 110 -25.81 0.42 10.62
N THR A 111 -25.14 0.66 11.75
CA THR A 111 -25.66 1.49 12.85
C THR A 111 -25.66 2.98 12.51
N HIS A 112 -24.59 3.46 11.84
CA HIS A 112 -24.39 4.89 11.56
C HIS A 112 -24.67 5.28 10.11
N HIS A 113 -25.06 4.32 9.26
CA HIS A 113 -25.33 4.52 7.83
C HIS A 113 -24.17 5.19 7.08
N PHE A 114 -22.94 4.75 7.35
CA PHE A 114 -21.74 5.29 6.69
C PHE A 114 -21.72 4.98 5.19
N GLU A 115 -21.25 5.94 4.39
CA GLU A 115 -21.12 5.79 2.95
C GLU A 115 -19.68 5.49 2.52
N LYS A 116 -19.51 4.51 1.62
CA LYS A 116 -18.21 4.11 1.08
C LYS A 116 -17.58 5.24 0.26
N LYS A 117 -16.27 5.45 0.43
CA LYS A 117 -15.42 6.53 -0.09
C LYS A 117 -15.61 7.89 0.60
N THR A 118 -16.78 8.17 1.14
CA THR A 118 -17.02 9.39 1.92
C THR A 118 -16.48 9.21 3.34
N ASP A 119 -17.00 8.22 4.06
CA ASP A 119 -16.72 8.01 5.48
C ASP A 119 -15.68 6.91 5.74
N TYR A 120 -15.65 5.90 4.88
CA TYR A 120 -14.73 4.77 4.98
C TYR A 120 -14.25 4.29 3.61
N ASP A 121 -13.04 3.72 3.59
CA ASP A 121 -12.43 3.20 2.37
C ASP A 121 -12.62 1.68 2.28
N ASP A 122 -12.36 0.98 3.39
CA ASP A 122 -12.43 -0.47 3.51
C ASP A 122 -13.38 -0.89 4.65
N GLU A 123 -14.16 -1.95 4.42
CA GLU A 123 -15.03 -2.55 5.42
C GLU A 123 -14.36 -3.77 6.07
N GLU A 124 -14.61 -3.97 7.36
CA GLU A 124 -14.06 -5.09 8.09
C GLU A 124 -15.13 -5.88 8.86
N THR A 125 -15.00 -7.20 8.85
CA THR A 125 -15.82 -8.06 9.70
C THR A 125 -15.45 -7.88 11.19
N PRO A 126 -16.44 -7.94 12.09
CA PRO A 126 -16.19 -7.92 13.53
C PRO A 126 -15.19 -9.01 13.96
N TYR A 127 -14.45 -8.75 15.03
CA TYR A 127 -13.51 -9.71 15.57
C TYR A 127 -14.20 -10.65 16.56
N ASP A 128 -13.93 -11.95 16.45
CA ASP A 128 -14.51 -12.93 17.37
C ASP A 128 -14.02 -12.73 18.80
N PHE A 129 -14.95 -12.71 19.75
CA PHE A 129 -14.62 -12.75 21.16
C PHE A 129 -14.16 -14.15 21.56
N SER A 130 -13.02 -14.23 22.25
CA SER A 130 -12.59 -15.47 22.88
C SER A 130 -12.04 -15.17 24.27
N TYR A 131 -12.81 -15.54 25.29
CA TYR A 131 -12.44 -15.31 26.68
C TYR A 131 -11.04 -15.86 27.00
N ARG A 132 -10.71 -17.06 26.49
CA ARG A 132 -9.40 -17.69 26.69
C ARG A 132 -8.25 -16.88 26.08
N LYS A 133 -8.45 -16.25 24.91
CA LYS A 133 -7.44 -15.40 24.26
C LYS A 133 -7.23 -14.12 25.07
N ILE A 134 -8.32 -13.49 25.52
CA ILE A 134 -8.27 -12.24 26.27
C ILE A 134 -7.68 -12.46 27.66
N GLN A 135 -8.05 -13.53 28.36
CA GLN A 135 -7.50 -13.85 29.67
C GLN A 135 -5.98 -14.10 29.63
N ARG A 136 -5.50 -14.75 28.56
CA ARG A 136 -4.07 -15.07 28.39
C ARG A 136 -3.25 -13.90 27.88
N TYR A 137 -3.74 -13.17 26.89
CA TYR A 137 -2.96 -12.19 26.14
C TYR A 137 -3.38 -10.75 26.39
N GLY A 138 -4.62 -10.51 26.83
CA GLY A 138 -5.13 -9.17 27.10
C GLY A 138 -5.09 -8.23 25.91
N MET A 139 -5.11 -8.76 24.68
CA MET A 139 -4.92 -7.96 23.47
C MET A 139 -5.66 -8.54 22.26
N ILE A 140 -6.00 -7.66 21.32
CA ILE A 140 -6.57 -7.99 20.01
C ILE A 140 -5.60 -7.52 18.93
N GLN A 141 -5.43 -8.36 17.92
CA GLN A 141 -4.62 -8.06 16.76
C GLN A 141 -5.51 -7.50 15.66
N THR A 142 -5.23 -6.31 15.14
CA THR A 142 -5.96 -5.79 13.98
C THR A 142 -5.52 -6.49 12.70
N LYS A 143 -6.44 -6.63 11.74
CA LYS A 143 -6.15 -7.22 10.42
C LYS A 143 -5.27 -6.30 9.58
N GLN A 144 -5.48 -4.98 9.65
CA GLN A 144 -4.68 -3.97 8.95
C GLN A 144 -3.73 -3.23 9.91
N ARG A 145 -2.55 -2.87 9.41
CA ARG A 145 -1.39 -2.41 10.21
C ARG A 145 -0.48 -1.52 9.39
N PRO A 146 0.20 -0.51 9.93
CA PRO A 146 0.11 0.01 11.29
C PRO A 146 -1.19 0.78 11.53
N ILE A 147 -1.54 1.00 12.81
CA ILE A 147 -2.71 1.79 13.21
C ILE A 147 -2.28 3.24 13.42
N LEU A 148 -2.98 4.19 12.79
CA LEU A 148 -2.80 5.62 12.99
C LEU A 148 -3.63 6.10 14.20
N ASN A 149 -4.92 5.84 14.13
CA ASN A 149 -5.90 6.28 15.12
C ASN A 149 -7.01 5.25 15.28
N ILE A 150 -7.56 5.13 16.49
CA ILE A 150 -8.73 4.30 16.77
C ILE A 150 -9.87 5.25 17.06
N THR A 151 -10.96 5.13 16.30
CA THR A 151 -12.15 5.96 16.46
C THR A 151 -13.13 5.33 17.43
N ARG A 152 -13.31 4.01 17.36
CA ARG A 152 -14.29 3.27 18.14
C ARG A 152 -13.76 1.87 18.45
N CYS A 153 -14.00 1.41 19.67
CA CYS A 153 -13.72 0.05 20.09
C CYS A 153 -14.82 -0.37 21.06
N ALA A 154 -15.71 -1.25 20.61
CA ALA A 154 -16.85 -1.69 21.39
C ALA A 154 -16.98 -3.22 21.35
N MET A 155 -17.52 -3.78 22.42
CA MET A 155 -17.96 -5.18 22.44
C MET A 155 -19.44 -5.24 22.09
N LEU A 156 -19.76 -6.03 21.09
CA LEU A 156 -21.11 -6.30 20.63
C LEU A 156 -21.62 -7.60 21.23
N ASN A 157 -22.87 -7.57 21.66
CA ASN A 157 -23.62 -8.74 22.05
C ASN A 157 -24.78 -8.98 21.06
N LYS A 158 -24.69 -10.06 20.27
CA LYS A 158 -25.70 -10.46 19.28
C LYS A 158 -26.68 -11.52 19.81
N SER A 159 -26.75 -11.75 21.13
CA SER A 159 -27.66 -12.74 21.74
C SER A 159 -29.15 -12.36 21.68
N GLY A 160 -29.49 -11.11 21.37
CA GLY A 160 -30.89 -10.67 21.23
C GLY A 160 -31.68 -10.54 22.54
N ILE A 161 -31.01 -10.60 23.69
CA ILE A 161 -31.64 -10.48 25.02
C ILE A 161 -31.71 -9.00 25.43
N GLU A 162 -32.91 -8.45 25.59
CA GLU A 162 -33.14 -7.02 25.86
C GLU A 162 -32.46 -6.47 27.13
N PHE A 163 -32.15 -7.33 28.10
CA PHE A 163 -31.58 -6.93 29.40
C PHE A 163 -30.05 -6.80 29.39
N VAL A 164 -29.37 -7.25 28.34
CA VAL A 164 -27.91 -7.10 28.22
C VAL A 164 -27.62 -5.97 27.24
N PRO A 165 -26.77 -4.99 27.59
CA PRO A 165 -26.38 -3.93 26.66
C PRO A 165 -25.89 -4.55 25.34
N ARG A 166 -26.50 -4.14 24.23
CA ARG A 166 -26.12 -4.60 22.89
C ARG A 166 -24.69 -4.19 22.54
N GLU A 167 -24.23 -3.07 23.10
CA GLU A 167 -22.91 -2.52 22.91
C GLU A 167 -22.32 -2.06 24.24
N VAL A 168 -21.05 -2.41 24.49
CA VAL A 168 -20.26 -1.91 25.62
C VAL A 168 -19.02 -1.22 25.08
N ASP A 169 -18.86 0.07 25.38
CA ASP A 169 -17.71 0.85 24.96
C ASP A 169 -16.44 0.43 25.73
N LEU A 170 -15.38 0.12 24.99
CA LEU A 170 -14.08 -0.29 25.50
C LEU A 170 -12.98 0.75 25.23
N MET A 171 -13.28 1.85 24.54
CA MET A 171 -12.35 2.95 24.29
C MET A 171 -11.57 3.45 25.51
N PRO A 172 -12.16 3.65 26.71
CA PRO A 172 -11.40 4.11 27.87
C PRO A 172 -10.43 3.07 28.45
N SER A 173 -10.51 1.81 28.00
CA SER A 173 -9.72 0.70 28.55
C SER A 173 -8.63 0.21 27.60
N ILE A 174 -8.48 0.81 26.41
CA ILE A 174 -7.50 0.39 25.40
C ILE A 174 -6.22 1.23 25.41
N VAL A 175 -5.11 0.57 25.09
CA VAL A 175 -3.82 1.17 24.78
C VAL A 175 -3.36 0.60 23.44
N PRO A 176 -3.42 1.39 22.35
CA PRO A 176 -2.99 0.92 21.04
C PRO A 176 -1.47 0.86 20.93
N ASP A 177 -0.96 -0.30 20.53
CA ASP A 177 0.38 -0.47 19.97
C ASP A 177 0.29 -0.22 18.46
N LYS A 178 0.44 1.06 18.09
CA LYS A 178 0.27 1.57 16.72
C LYS A 178 1.11 0.82 15.69
N LYS A 179 2.38 0.57 16.02
CA LYS A 179 3.35 -0.04 15.09
C LYS A 179 3.01 -1.49 14.77
N ASN A 180 2.64 -2.26 15.79
CA ASN A 180 2.37 -3.68 15.64
C ASN A 180 0.91 -3.96 15.24
N GLY A 181 0.03 -2.95 15.25
CA GLY A 181 -1.41 -3.14 15.03
C GLY A 181 -2.01 -4.07 16.09
N VAL A 182 -1.75 -3.76 17.36
CA VAL A 182 -2.26 -4.51 18.50
C VAL A 182 -2.94 -3.56 19.46
N ILE A 183 -4.14 -3.93 19.91
CA ILE A 183 -4.90 -3.18 20.90
C ILE A 183 -4.79 -3.93 22.21
N LYS A 184 -4.11 -3.34 23.19
CA LYS A 184 -3.93 -3.92 24.53
C LYS A 184 -4.98 -3.36 25.47
N PHE A 185 -5.54 -4.18 26.34
CA PHE A 185 -6.50 -3.72 27.35
C PHE A 185 -5.76 -3.48 28.69
N PHE A 186 -5.74 -2.23 29.18
CA PHE A 186 -5.00 -1.84 30.40
C PHE A 186 -5.73 -2.28 31.68
N LYS A 187 -7.05 -2.17 31.68
CA LYS A 187 -7.89 -2.87 32.65
C LYS A 187 -8.21 -4.22 32.01
N ARG A 188 -7.86 -5.33 32.68
CA ARG A 188 -8.60 -6.57 32.42
C ARG A 188 -10.07 -6.16 32.51
N PRO A 189 -10.93 -6.47 31.53
CA PRO A 189 -12.34 -6.09 31.61
C PRO A 189 -13.00 -6.60 32.91
N TRP A 190 -12.35 -7.53 33.61
CA TRP A 190 -12.78 -8.15 34.84
C TRP A 190 -11.63 -8.25 35.86
N LYS A 191 -11.80 -7.71 37.08
CA LYS A 191 -10.99 -8.12 38.24
C LYS A 191 -11.49 -9.47 38.75
N PRO A 192 -10.64 -10.34 39.33
CA PRO A 192 -11.11 -11.55 40.02
C PRO A 192 -12.11 -11.26 41.15
N SER A 193 -12.08 -10.03 41.69
CA SER A 193 -13.01 -9.51 42.71
C SER A 193 -14.27 -8.85 42.14
N ASP A 194 -14.31 -8.56 40.83
CA ASP A 194 -15.56 -8.17 40.17
C ASP A 194 -16.35 -9.47 40.04
N THR A 195 -17.14 -9.70 41.08
CA THR A 195 -17.72 -10.97 41.47
C THR A 195 -18.15 -11.78 40.26
N TRP A 196 -17.60 -12.99 40.15
CA TRP A 196 -18.16 -14.12 39.41
C TRP A 196 -19.70 -14.11 39.38
N THR A 197 -20.34 -13.67 40.47
CA THR A 197 -21.78 -13.47 40.64
C THR A 197 -22.42 -12.28 39.91
N GLY A 198 -21.76 -11.15 39.64
CA GLY A 198 -22.37 -10.02 38.90
C GLY A 198 -22.34 -10.22 37.38
N ILE A 199 -21.28 -10.88 36.92
CA ILE A 199 -21.13 -11.35 35.54
C ILE A 199 -22.05 -12.56 35.34
N CYS A 200 -22.11 -13.50 36.28
CA CYS A 200 -23.11 -14.56 36.24
C CYS A 200 -24.54 -14.01 36.37
N ASP A 201 -24.95 -13.18 37.31
CA ASP A 201 -26.40 -12.85 37.44
C ASP A 201 -26.99 -12.08 36.24
N SER A 202 -26.18 -11.31 35.51
CA SER A 202 -26.63 -10.65 34.28
C SER A 202 -26.49 -11.54 33.02
N ILE A 203 -25.73 -12.64 33.08
CA ILE A 203 -25.32 -13.45 31.90
C ILE A 203 -25.63 -14.97 32.08
N SER A 204 -26.04 -15.42 33.27
CA SER A 204 -26.30 -16.80 33.71
C SER A 204 -27.73 -17.24 33.43
N ARG A 205 -28.31 -16.77 32.31
CA ARG A 205 -29.47 -17.44 31.70
C ARG A 205 -29.06 -18.36 30.54
N TYR A 206 -27.81 -18.30 30.09
CA TYR A 206 -27.28 -19.15 29.00
C TYR A 206 -25.85 -19.61 29.36
N GLY A 207 -25.67 -20.93 29.52
CA GLY A 207 -24.48 -21.55 30.10
C GLY A 207 -23.14 -21.23 29.43
N ALA A 208 -22.03 -21.54 30.11
CA ALA A 208 -20.64 -21.20 29.78
C ALA A 208 -20.17 -21.47 28.33
N GLU A 209 -20.84 -22.36 27.58
CA GLU A 209 -20.52 -22.65 26.17
C GLU A 209 -21.18 -21.68 25.17
N THR A 210 -22.25 -20.98 25.55
CA THR A 210 -22.95 -19.98 24.72
C THR A 210 -22.25 -18.61 24.70
N TRP A 211 -21.20 -18.44 25.52
CA TRP A 211 -20.48 -17.18 25.77
C TRP A 211 -19.61 -16.74 24.59
N ASN A 212 -19.07 -17.68 23.82
CA ASN A 212 -18.19 -17.36 22.69
C ASN A 212 -18.93 -17.17 21.37
N THR A 213 -20.18 -17.61 21.25
CA THR A 213 -20.88 -17.64 19.96
C THR A 213 -21.65 -16.37 19.62
N HIS A 214 -21.81 -15.45 20.57
CA HIS A 214 -22.63 -14.24 20.39
C HIS A 214 -21.92 -12.92 20.73
N LEU A 215 -20.65 -12.97 21.15
CA LEU A 215 -19.85 -11.78 21.48
C LEU A 215 -18.84 -11.48 20.38
N PHE A 216 -18.76 -10.22 19.97
CA PHE A 216 -17.84 -9.75 18.94
C PHE A 216 -17.22 -8.41 19.33
N TYR A 217 -16.08 -8.07 18.77
CA TYR A 217 -15.51 -6.72 18.87
C TYR A 217 -15.73 -5.96 17.57
N SER A 218 -16.30 -4.77 17.70
CA SER A 218 -16.40 -3.77 16.64
C SER A 218 -15.31 -2.73 16.86
N ILE A 219 -14.41 -2.60 15.88
CA ILE A 219 -13.25 -1.72 15.98
C ILE A 219 -13.20 -0.89 14.70
N ASP A 220 -13.31 0.43 14.85
CA ASP A 220 -13.15 1.39 13.77
C ASP A 220 -11.82 2.12 13.96
N TYR A 221 -10.98 2.10 12.93
CA TYR A 221 -9.63 2.62 13.01
C TYR A 221 -9.11 3.06 11.64
N ASP A 222 -8.14 3.95 11.67
CA ASP A 222 -7.41 4.37 10.49
C ASP A 222 -6.08 3.60 10.45
N ALA A 223 -5.76 3.00 9.32
CA ALA A 223 -4.53 2.24 9.12
C ALA A 223 -3.65 2.87 8.03
N GLY A 224 -2.34 2.62 8.12
CA GLY A 224 -1.34 3.09 7.15
C GLY A 224 -0.40 4.17 7.69
N PHE A 225 0.26 4.88 6.77
CA PHE A 225 1.07 6.06 7.09
C PHE A 225 0.26 7.34 6.85
N GLU A 226 0.49 8.38 7.65
CA GLU A 226 -0.28 9.63 7.57
C GLU A 226 -0.07 10.31 6.21
N THR A 227 1.18 10.41 5.78
CA THR A 227 1.58 10.92 4.46
C THR A 227 2.62 10.01 3.80
N SER A 228 2.85 10.20 2.49
CA SER A 228 3.91 9.46 1.79
C SER A 228 5.31 9.82 2.28
N ASP A 229 5.52 10.99 2.88
CA ASP A 229 6.81 11.42 3.47
C ASP A 229 7.18 10.56 4.70
N ASP A 230 6.19 10.15 5.50
CA ASP A 230 6.36 9.34 6.71
C ASP A 230 6.76 7.89 6.44
N VAL A 231 6.65 7.45 5.17
CA VAL A 231 7.05 6.11 4.76
C VAL A 231 8.57 5.99 4.86
N PRO A 232 9.11 4.96 5.55
CA PRO A 232 10.55 4.76 5.66
C PRO A 232 11.23 4.69 4.29
N SER A 233 12.38 5.37 4.15
CA SER A 233 13.17 5.42 2.91
C SER A 233 13.48 4.04 2.34
N ASP A 234 13.77 3.07 3.21
CA ASP A 234 14.10 1.70 2.81
C ASP A 234 12.91 1.02 2.14
N LEU A 235 11.70 1.19 2.70
CA LEU A 235 10.48 0.63 2.13
C LEU A 235 10.15 1.28 0.78
N ARG A 236 10.30 2.61 0.70
CA ARG A 236 10.15 3.37 -0.55
C ARG A 236 11.12 2.87 -1.63
N HIS A 237 12.38 2.66 -1.26
CA HIS A 237 13.40 2.16 -2.18
C HIS A 237 13.07 0.76 -2.71
N MET A 238 12.54 -0.13 -1.87
CA MET A 238 12.09 -1.46 -2.30
C MET A 238 10.89 -1.40 -3.25
N ILE A 239 9.94 -0.49 -3.01
CA ILE A 239 8.79 -0.29 -3.90
C ILE A 239 9.24 0.22 -5.26
N GLY A 240 10.19 1.17 -5.30
CA GLY A 240 10.79 1.64 -6.54
C GLY A 240 11.49 0.52 -7.33
N LYS A 241 12.25 -0.36 -6.66
CA LYS A 241 12.85 -1.55 -7.28
C LYS A 241 11.80 -2.52 -7.80
N MET A 242 10.73 -2.77 -7.05
CA MET A 242 9.65 -3.66 -7.48
C MET A 242 8.90 -3.11 -8.70
N ALA A 243 8.59 -1.82 -8.72
CA ALA A 243 8.01 -1.15 -9.88
C ALA A 243 8.94 -1.23 -11.10
N ALA A 244 10.24 -1.02 -10.89
CA ALA A 244 11.26 -1.13 -11.93
C ALA A 244 11.37 -2.55 -12.50
N ILE A 245 11.25 -3.61 -11.69
CA ILE A 245 11.23 -5.00 -12.18
C ILE A 245 10.08 -5.19 -13.18
N SER A 246 8.87 -4.76 -12.83
CA SER A 246 7.71 -4.89 -13.71
C SER A 246 7.88 -4.08 -15.00
N LEU A 247 8.40 -2.87 -14.92
CA LEU A 247 8.68 -2.02 -16.09
C LEU A 247 9.75 -2.62 -17.00
N LEU A 248 10.87 -3.08 -16.43
CA LEU A 248 11.97 -3.70 -17.19
C LEU A 248 11.55 -5.00 -17.86
N ASN A 249 10.62 -5.76 -17.25
CA ASN A 249 10.05 -6.95 -17.88
C ASN A 249 9.23 -6.58 -19.13
N VAL A 250 8.36 -5.57 -19.05
CA VAL A 250 7.52 -5.13 -20.18
C VAL A 250 8.38 -4.53 -21.31
N ILE A 251 9.36 -3.71 -20.95
CA ILE A 251 10.24 -3.06 -21.92
C ILE A 251 11.23 -4.05 -22.54
N GLY A 252 11.74 -4.99 -21.75
CA GLY A 252 12.64 -6.03 -22.23
C GLY A 252 12.01 -6.89 -23.34
N ASP A 253 10.71 -7.15 -23.24
CA ASP A 253 9.94 -7.84 -24.28
C ASP A 253 9.61 -6.90 -25.47
N GLY A 254 9.22 -5.66 -25.18
CA GLY A 254 8.83 -4.66 -26.19
C GLY A 254 9.96 -4.12 -27.08
N LEU A 255 11.17 -3.93 -26.55
CA LEU A 255 12.32 -3.40 -27.31
C LEU A 255 12.89 -4.41 -28.32
N MET A 256 12.72 -5.71 -28.09
CA MET A 256 13.41 -6.77 -28.85
C MET A 256 12.48 -7.79 -29.52
N SER A 257 11.16 -7.58 -29.51
CA SER A 257 10.25 -8.33 -30.37
C SER A 257 10.51 -7.96 -31.85
N GLY A 258 11.53 -8.61 -32.45
CA GLY A 258 11.85 -8.50 -33.88
C GLY A 258 13.30 -8.17 -34.28
N PHE A 259 14.20 -7.81 -33.34
CA PHE A 259 15.59 -7.42 -33.66
C PHE A 259 16.63 -8.42 -33.13
N SER A 260 16.74 -9.58 -33.80
CA SER A 260 17.75 -10.62 -33.53
C SER A 260 19.07 -10.36 -34.27
N SER A 261 19.01 -9.61 -35.37
CA SER A 261 20.16 -9.13 -36.12
C SER A 261 19.79 -7.85 -36.87
N SER A 262 20.68 -6.87 -36.87
CA SER A 262 20.58 -5.73 -37.79
C SER A 262 21.96 -5.46 -38.36
N SER A 263 22.06 -5.64 -39.67
CA SER A 263 23.22 -5.26 -40.45
C SER A 263 22.91 -3.93 -41.12
N LEU A 264 23.53 -2.86 -40.65
CA LEU A 264 23.53 -1.58 -41.35
C LEU A 264 24.77 -1.58 -42.25
N SER A 265 24.52 -1.81 -43.55
CA SER A 265 25.55 -1.74 -44.59
C SER A 265 25.36 -0.43 -45.36
N MET A 266 26.19 0.57 -45.07
CA MET A 266 26.30 1.78 -45.89
C MET A 266 27.74 1.88 -46.38
N ASP A 267 27.89 1.94 -47.70
CA ASP A 267 29.11 1.93 -48.51
C ASP A 267 30.43 2.08 -47.72
N GLY A 268 31.04 0.94 -47.38
CA GLY A 268 32.36 0.86 -46.75
C GLY A 268 32.41 0.69 -45.23
N VAL A 269 31.29 0.85 -44.50
CA VAL A 269 31.22 0.57 -43.05
C VAL A 269 30.14 -0.46 -42.76
N SER A 270 30.60 -1.63 -42.30
CA SER A 270 29.76 -2.75 -41.88
C SER A 270 29.74 -2.77 -40.36
N GLU A 271 28.66 -2.28 -39.75
CA GLU A 271 28.43 -2.43 -38.31
C GLU A 271 27.45 -3.57 -38.08
N SER A 272 27.99 -4.68 -37.57
CA SER A 272 27.22 -5.87 -37.20
C SER A 272 26.88 -5.78 -35.73
N PHE A 273 25.63 -5.43 -35.39
CA PHE A 273 25.17 -5.51 -34.00
C PHE A 273 24.44 -6.84 -33.81
N SER A 274 25.09 -7.77 -33.10
CA SER A 274 24.46 -9.01 -32.63
C SER A 274 24.07 -8.83 -31.17
N SER A 275 22.76 -8.78 -30.90
CA SER A 275 22.24 -8.76 -29.54
C SER A 275 22.09 -10.19 -29.03
N THR A 276 22.53 -10.46 -27.79
CA THR A 276 22.39 -11.78 -27.19
C THR A 276 20.92 -12.01 -26.78
N GLN A 277 20.11 -12.53 -27.70
CA GLN A 277 18.78 -13.03 -27.38
C GLN A 277 18.90 -14.30 -26.53
N SER A 278 18.48 -14.25 -25.28
CA SER A 278 18.12 -15.45 -24.53
C SER A 278 16.70 -15.30 -24.02
N ALA A 279 15.87 -16.33 -24.24
CA ALA A 279 14.48 -16.42 -23.76
C ALA A 279 14.37 -16.36 -22.22
N THR A 280 15.50 -16.51 -21.50
CA THR A 280 15.59 -16.36 -20.04
C THR A 280 16.36 -15.10 -19.61
N SER A 281 16.83 -14.28 -20.55
CA SER A 281 17.58 -13.05 -20.26
C SER A 281 17.14 -11.95 -21.22
N ALA A 282 16.02 -11.29 -20.87
CA ALA A 282 15.75 -9.96 -21.40
C ALA A 282 17.00 -9.08 -21.20
N TYR A 283 17.20 -8.06 -22.04
CA TYR A 283 18.36 -7.15 -22.02
C TYR A 283 18.70 -6.61 -20.61
N PHE A 284 17.72 -6.56 -19.71
CA PHE A 284 17.84 -6.11 -18.32
C PHE A 284 17.85 -7.24 -17.26
N GLY A 285 18.00 -8.50 -17.66
CA GLY A 285 17.85 -9.68 -16.79
C GLY A 285 18.77 -9.68 -15.57
N ALA A 286 20.03 -9.23 -15.73
CA ALA A 286 20.96 -9.10 -14.61
C ALA A 286 20.49 -8.08 -13.56
N ARG A 287 19.96 -6.92 -14.02
CA ARG A 287 19.43 -5.88 -13.13
C ARG A 287 18.15 -6.35 -12.44
N ILE A 288 17.26 -7.01 -13.18
CA ILE A 288 16.03 -7.61 -12.65
C ILE A 288 16.36 -8.62 -11.55
N ALA A 289 17.32 -9.52 -11.77
CA ALA A 289 17.72 -10.52 -10.79
C ALA A 289 18.31 -9.90 -9.51
N VAL A 290 19.12 -8.84 -9.64
CA VAL A 290 19.66 -8.10 -8.48
C VAL A 290 18.53 -7.46 -7.69
N TYR A 291 17.61 -6.74 -8.35
CA TYR A 291 16.49 -6.10 -7.67
C TYR A 291 15.55 -7.12 -7.02
N GLN A 292 15.25 -8.24 -7.68
CA GLN A 292 14.43 -9.30 -7.11
C GLN A 292 15.06 -9.88 -5.84
N LYS A 293 16.37 -10.12 -5.87
CA LYS A 293 17.11 -10.61 -4.71
C LYS A 293 17.06 -9.63 -3.54
N GLU A 294 17.33 -8.35 -3.79
CA GLU A 294 17.29 -7.32 -2.74
C GLU A 294 15.90 -7.15 -2.13
N VAL A 295 14.85 -7.15 -2.96
CA VAL A 295 13.46 -7.10 -2.52
C VAL A 295 13.13 -8.33 -1.66
N GLN A 296 13.48 -9.53 -2.11
CA GLN A 296 13.22 -10.77 -1.38
C GLN A 296 13.95 -10.78 -0.02
N GLU A 297 15.24 -10.42 0.00
CA GLU A 297 16.01 -10.32 1.23
C GLU A 297 15.42 -9.31 2.22
N TYR A 298 14.94 -8.17 1.72
CA TYR A 298 14.28 -7.16 2.54
C TYR A 298 12.98 -7.70 3.13
N VAL A 299 12.16 -8.38 2.34
CA VAL A 299 10.90 -8.99 2.79
C VAL A 299 11.18 -10.04 3.86
N ASP A 300 12.15 -10.94 3.65
CA ASP A 300 12.47 -12.00 4.61
C ASP A 300 12.96 -11.45 5.95
N LYS A 301 13.82 -10.41 5.91
CA LYS A 301 14.32 -9.73 7.12
C LYS A 301 13.21 -8.99 7.87
N ASN A 302 12.29 -8.35 7.15
CA ASN A 302 11.29 -7.46 7.73
C ASN A 302 9.92 -8.11 7.98
N LYS A 303 9.66 -9.31 7.44
CA LYS A 303 8.41 -10.06 7.66
C LYS A 303 8.14 -10.29 9.15
N TYR A 304 9.16 -10.53 9.96
CA TYR A 304 8.99 -10.67 11.41
C TYR A 304 8.85 -9.32 12.13
N LYS A 305 9.39 -8.25 11.57
CA LYS A 305 9.30 -6.90 12.15
C LYS A 305 7.89 -6.32 11.97
N PHE A 306 7.23 -6.62 10.85
CA PHE A 306 5.91 -6.09 10.50
C PHE A 306 4.78 -7.13 10.60
N GLY A 307 5.02 -8.37 10.17
CA GLY A 307 4.00 -9.40 10.02
C GLY A 307 3.74 -10.27 11.26
N PHE A 308 4.74 -10.47 12.13
CA PHE A 308 4.60 -11.35 13.31
C PHE A 308 4.89 -10.62 14.62
N PHE A 309 3.86 -10.44 15.43
CA PHE A 309 4.07 -10.17 16.85
C PHE A 309 4.55 -11.46 17.52
N ARG A 310 5.76 -11.47 18.08
CA ARG A 310 6.19 -12.57 18.95
C ARG A 310 5.38 -12.47 20.24
N VAL A 311 4.32 -13.28 20.33
CA VAL A 311 3.70 -13.59 21.61
C VAL A 311 4.74 -14.40 22.39
N GLY A 312 5.55 -13.71 23.19
CA GLY A 312 6.45 -14.37 24.13
C GLY A 312 5.60 -15.23 25.06
N ALA A 313 5.87 -16.53 25.09
CA ALA A 313 5.58 -17.30 26.29
C ALA A 313 6.44 -16.69 27.40
N LEU A 314 5.78 -16.06 28.38
CA LEU A 314 6.36 -15.91 29.71
C LEU A 314 6.32 -17.27 30.41
#